data_AF-A0A2S6AMD9-F1
#
_entry.id   AF-A0A2S6AMD9-F1
#
_cell.length_a   1.000
_cell.length_b   1.000
_cell.length_c   1.000
_cell.angle_alpha   90.00
_cell.angle_beta   90.00
_cell.angle_gamma   90.00
#
_symmetry.space_group_name_H-M   'P 1'
#
loop_
_entity.id
_entity.type
_entity.pdbx_description
1 polymer ?
#
loop_
_entity_poly.entity_id
_entity_poly.type
_entity_poly.pdbx_seq_one_letter_code
_entity_poly.pdbx_strand_id
1 'polypeptide(L)'
;MRDMRLVQTAVVGHRKSDDPVLMPFDTLEALALRAALANRSLWCGHLLGGCGKQLTMRIGAIKIPHFAHHPDSRSGSVECRRANLDASSADHLYINRGLTRLLRHHGLQPGGTRFDGQFASGGGCQRLTLDIPHGDGAIVVALRGVNLDTWRDEEDELLRRRSWVNWLFGPGLRAPADLLDRDGRSFHLRFENRPAGRTLLVGAQVTGQPTEWTELERSRIDKAGFSTPYSRALRSPHPESTASAPIPAVDPVPGIEAAPAGSDRETSAAASSGSSAYQSVVELEDGSEVALVELRSLLGRLSRRYGFLNQRDKAFVCMITRAH
;
A
#
# COMPACT_ATOMS: atom_id res chain seq x y z
N MET A 1 -14.76 9.59 17.55
CA MET A 1 -13.74 8.76 18.24
C MET A 1 -13.90 7.34 17.71
N ARG A 2 -12.86 6.73 17.12
CA ARG A 2 -12.96 5.40 16.49
C ARG A 2 -13.16 4.33 17.57
N ASP A 3 -14.09 3.40 17.39
CA ASP A 3 -14.18 2.22 18.24
C ASP A 3 -13.00 1.29 17.91
N MET A 4 -11.92 1.39 18.70
CA MET A 4 -10.69 0.62 18.53
C MET A 4 -10.84 -0.87 18.93
N ARG A 5 -12.03 -1.30 19.37
CA ARG A 5 -12.30 -2.70 19.74
C ARG A 5 -12.64 -3.58 18.54
N LEU A 6 -12.82 -3.01 17.35
CA LEU A 6 -13.25 -3.74 16.16
C LEU A 6 -12.05 -4.26 15.35
N VAL A 7 -12.11 -5.52 14.91
CA VAL A 7 -11.08 -6.13 14.07
C VAL A 7 -11.14 -5.50 12.67
N GLN A 8 -10.08 -4.78 12.28
CA GLN A 8 -9.99 -4.09 11.00
C GLN A 8 -9.19 -4.84 9.95
N THR A 9 -8.45 -5.88 10.31
CA THR A 9 -7.65 -6.64 9.33
C THR A 9 -7.87 -8.15 9.45
N ALA A 10 -7.79 -8.81 8.30
CA ALA A 10 -7.87 -10.26 8.13
C ALA A 10 -6.82 -10.72 7.11
N VAL A 11 -6.66 -12.04 6.96
CA VAL A 11 -5.91 -12.64 5.86
C VAL A 11 -6.83 -13.49 4.99
N VAL A 12 -6.55 -13.55 3.70
CA VAL A 12 -7.39 -14.25 2.71
C VAL A 12 -6.91 -15.70 2.52
N GLY A 13 -7.84 -16.63 2.37
CA GLY A 13 -7.60 -18.03 1.99
C GLY A 13 -7.40 -19.00 3.16
N HIS A 14 -6.45 -18.74 4.06
CA HIS A 14 -6.21 -19.61 5.22
C HIS A 14 -5.54 -18.88 6.39
N ARG A 15 -5.61 -19.45 7.59
CA ARG A 15 -5.06 -18.87 8.85
C ARG A 15 -3.55 -18.57 8.86
N LYS A 16 -2.78 -19.17 7.95
CA LYS A 16 -1.32 -18.96 7.81
C LYS A 16 -0.96 -18.07 6.62
N SER A 17 -1.95 -17.51 5.93
CA SER A 17 -1.75 -16.67 4.75
C SER A 17 -1.05 -15.36 5.11
N ASP A 18 -0.24 -14.86 4.18
CA ASP A 18 0.41 -13.55 4.23
C ASP A 18 -0.28 -12.53 3.30
N ASP A 19 -1.51 -12.82 2.88
CA ASP A 19 -2.33 -12.02 1.96
C ASP A 19 -3.33 -11.15 2.77
N PRO A 20 -2.96 -9.93 3.20
CA PRO A 20 -3.77 -9.12 4.11
C PRO A 20 -4.93 -8.43 3.40
N VAL A 21 -6.02 -8.26 4.12
CA VAL A 21 -7.14 -7.41 3.75
C VAL A 21 -7.51 -6.49 4.91
N LEU A 22 -7.82 -5.24 4.58
CA LEU A 22 -8.25 -4.20 5.51
C LEU A 22 -9.73 -3.94 5.27
N MET A 23 -10.53 -3.92 6.33
CA MET A 23 -11.93 -3.53 6.25
C MET A 23 -12.03 -2.02 5.95
N PRO A 24 -12.72 -1.61 4.89
CA PRO A 24 -13.05 -0.21 4.65
C PRO A 24 -14.03 0.30 5.72
N PHE A 25 -13.86 1.56 6.14
CA PHE A 25 -14.83 2.20 7.04
C PHE A 25 -16.10 2.64 6.33
N ASP A 26 -16.01 2.88 5.02
CA ASP A 26 -17.15 3.23 4.19
C ASP A 26 -17.96 1.96 3.84
N THR A 27 -19.28 2.07 3.97
CA THR A 27 -20.20 0.95 3.76
C THR A 27 -20.18 0.46 2.31
N LEU A 28 -20.16 1.36 1.32
CA LEU A 28 -20.13 0.99 -0.09
C LEU A 28 -18.79 0.31 -0.46
N GLU A 29 -17.67 0.84 0.06
CA GLU A 29 -16.37 0.20 -0.09
C GLU A 29 -16.34 -1.20 0.56
N ALA A 30 -16.95 -1.37 1.73
CA ALA A 30 -17.03 -2.66 2.42
C ALA A 30 -17.92 -3.67 1.67
N LEU A 31 -19.07 -3.23 1.15
CA LEU A 31 -19.98 -4.07 0.35
C LEU A 31 -19.30 -4.60 -0.90
N ALA A 32 -18.57 -3.74 -1.61
CA ALA A 32 -17.88 -4.17 -2.79
C ALA A 32 -16.61 -4.97 -2.48
N LEU A 33 -15.95 -4.74 -1.33
CA LEU A 33 -14.91 -5.64 -0.86
C LEU A 33 -15.49 -7.05 -0.61
N ARG A 34 -16.67 -7.14 0.01
CA ARG A 34 -17.40 -8.40 0.20
C ARG A 34 -17.68 -9.09 -1.14
N ALA A 35 -18.17 -8.35 -2.12
CA ALA A 35 -18.40 -8.88 -3.47
C ALA A 35 -17.10 -9.39 -4.13
N ALA A 36 -16.01 -8.61 -4.05
CA ALA A 36 -14.71 -9.00 -4.61
C ALA A 36 -14.10 -10.24 -3.95
N LEU A 37 -14.52 -10.57 -2.73
CA LEU A 37 -14.03 -11.70 -1.94
C LEU A 37 -15.07 -12.81 -1.74
N ALA A 38 -16.19 -12.79 -2.47
CA ALA A 38 -17.32 -13.71 -2.24
C ALA A 38 -16.93 -15.19 -2.23
N ASN A 39 -15.97 -15.59 -3.06
CA ASN A 39 -15.48 -16.97 -3.17
C ASN A 39 -14.17 -17.23 -2.38
N ARG A 40 -13.85 -16.36 -1.42
CA ARG A 40 -12.60 -16.42 -0.65
C ARG A 40 -12.93 -16.43 0.84
N SER A 41 -12.25 -17.30 1.59
CA SER A 41 -12.38 -17.34 3.04
C SER A 41 -11.48 -16.29 3.70
N LEU A 42 -11.92 -15.77 4.85
CA LEU A 42 -11.25 -14.72 5.61
C LEU A 42 -10.87 -15.27 6.97
N TRP A 43 -9.70 -14.93 7.47
CA TRP A 43 -9.17 -15.55 8.67
C TRP A 43 -8.55 -14.53 9.62
N CYS A 44 -8.71 -14.78 10.91
CA CYS A 44 -7.97 -14.11 11.98
C CYS A 44 -6.55 -14.69 11.98
N GLY A 45 -5.73 -14.25 11.03
CA GLY A 45 -4.47 -14.90 10.67
C GLY A 45 -3.42 -14.92 11.79
N HIS A 46 -2.58 -15.96 11.82
CA HIS A 46 -1.52 -16.09 12.82
C HIS A 46 -0.46 -14.99 12.69
N LEU A 47 -0.12 -14.56 11.47
CA LEU A 47 0.79 -13.43 11.25
C LEU A 47 0.18 -12.10 11.72
N LEU A 48 -1.14 -12.02 11.95
CA LEU A 48 -1.77 -10.86 12.59
C LEU A 48 -1.79 -10.95 14.12
N GLY A 49 -1.17 -11.98 14.73
CA GLY A 49 -1.37 -12.34 16.13
C GLY A 49 -2.78 -12.87 16.41
N GLY A 50 -3.48 -13.35 15.39
CA GLY A 50 -4.85 -13.85 15.46
C GLY A 50 -4.96 -15.30 15.91
N CYS A 51 -6.16 -15.70 16.32
CA CYS A 51 -6.46 -17.04 16.83
C CYS A 51 -6.61 -18.13 15.75
N GLY A 52 -6.52 -17.77 14.47
CA GLY A 52 -6.63 -18.71 13.35
C GLY A 52 -8.05 -19.16 13.00
N LYS A 53 -9.08 -18.58 13.64
CA LYS A 53 -10.50 -18.84 13.31
C LYS A 53 -10.94 -18.04 12.09
N GLN A 54 -11.96 -18.56 11.40
CA GLN A 54 -12.55 -17.90 10.24
C GLN A 54 -13.33 -16.64 10.67
N LEU A 55 -13.25 -15.61 9.82
CA LEU A 55 -13.91 -14.33 9.97
C LEU A 55 -15.04 -14.18 8.94
N THR A 56 -15.98 -13.32 9.29
CA THR A 56 -17.06 -12.80 8.45
C THR A 56 -16.95 -11.27 8.39
N MET A 57 -17.51 -10.67 7.36
CA MET A 57 -17.66 -9.21 7.29
C MET A 57 -18.98 -8.80 7.93
N ARG A 58 -18.93 -7.91 8.93
CA ARG A 58 -20.11 -7.27 9.50
C ARG A 58 -20.19 -5.86 8.93
N ILE A 59 -21.22 -5.65 8.11
CA ILE A 59 -21.53 -4.38 7.46
C ILE A 59 -22.93 -4.02 7.95
N GLY A 60 -23.07 -2.89 8.63
CA GLY A 60 -24.35 -2.45 9.17
C GLY A 60 -24.63 -1.00 8.81
N ALA A 61 -25.89 -0.59 8.87
CA ALA A 61 -26.29 0.77 8.54
C ALA A 61 -25.75 1.83 9.52
N ILE A 62 -25.53 1.44 10.79
CA ILE A 62 -25.10 2.34 11.87
C ILE A 62 -23.69 2.03 12.35
N LYS A 63 -23.33 0.74 12.42
CA LYS A 63 -22.01 0.29 12.91
C LYS A 63 -20.99 0.33 11.79
N ILE A 64 -19.82 0.89 12.10
CA ILE A 64 -18.67 0.89 11.20
C ILE A 64 -18.40 -0.56 10.75
N PRO A 65 -18.21 -0.81 9.44
CA PRO A 65 -17.87 -2.13 8.96
C PRO A 65 -16.62 -2.69 9.65
N HIS A 66 -16.66 -3.97 9.98
CA HIS A 66 -15.55 -4.66 10.65
C HIS A 66 -15.56 -6.15 10.34
N PHE A 67 -14.44 -6.82 10.60
CA PHE A 67 -14.42 -8.27 10.63
C PHE A 67 -14.91 -8.78 11.98
N ALA A 68 -15.65 -9.89 11.98
CA ALA A 68 -16.09 -10.58 13.18
C ALA A 68 -15.86 -12.09 13.03
N HIS A 69 -15.59 -12.77 14.13
CA HIS A 69 -15.46 -14.23 14.10
C HIS A 69 -16.77 -14.89 13.68
N HIS A 70 -16.67 -15.94 12.87
CA HIS A 70 -17.82 -16.73 12.46
C HIS A 70 -18.45 -17.38 13.72
N PRO A 71 -19.78 -17.27 13.93
CA PRO A 71 -20.44 -17.80 15.12
C PRO A 71 -20.35 -19.34 15.20
N ASP A 72 -20.31 -20.01 14.04
CA ASP A 72 -20.25 -21.47 13.92
C ASP A 72 -18.85 -22.09 14.17
N SER A 73 -17.92 -21.34 14.77
CA SER A 73 -16.71 -21.99 15.29
C SER A 73 -17.15 -22.87 16.46
N ARG A 74 -17.23 -24.19 16.27
CA ARG A 74 -17.68 -25.25 17.21
C ARG A 74 -16.95 -25.35 18.57
N SER A 75 -16.33 -24.28 19.04
CA SER A 75 -15.82 -24.11 20.40
C SER A 75 -16.50 -22.88 20.99
N GLY A 76 -16.85 -22.89 22.28
CA GLY A 76 -17.42 -21.75 23.01
C GLY A 76 -16.65 -20.43 22.85
N SER A 77 -17.12 -19.39 23.55
CA SER A 77 -16.63 -17.99 23.50
C SER A 77 -15.23 -17.85 22.89
N VAL A 78 -15.15 -17.19 21.73
CA VAL A 78 -13.88 -16.98 21.02
C VAL A 78 -12.96 -16.11 21.89
N GLU A 79 -12.13 -16.72 22.72
CA GLU A 79 -11.04 -16.03 23.42
C GLU A 79 -9.92 -15.72 22.42
N CYS A 80 -10.17 -14.73 21.56
CA CYS A 80 -9.14 -14.19 20.70
C CYS A 80 -8.30 -13.22 21.53
N ARG A 81 -7.05 -13.60 21.82
CA ARG A 81 -6.08 -12.76 22.56
C ARG A 81 -5.35 -11.75 21.67
N ARG A 82 -5.83 -11.56 20.44
CA ARG A 82 -5.22 -10.62 19.49
C ARG A 82 -5.25 -9.21 20.07
N ALA A 83 -4.07 -8.63 20.31
CA ALA A 83 -3.93 -7.33 20.95
C ALA A 83 -4.08 -6.18 19.95
N ASN A 84 -3.62 -6.36 18.71
CA ASN A 84 -3.64 -5.30 17.68
C ASN A 84 -4.81 -5.50 16.72
N LEU A 85 -5.84 -4.66 16.84
CA LEU A 85 -7.08 -4.77 16.06
C LEU A 85 -7.19 -3.76 14.93
N ASP A 86 -6.35 -2.72 14.92
CA ASP A 86 -6.40 -1.65 13.94
C ASP A 86 -5.69 -1.98 12.61
N ALA A 87 -5.70 -1.02 11.69
CA ALA A 87 -5.05 -1.14 10.39
C ALA A 87 -3.53 -1.39 10.48
N SER A 88 -2.87 -0.91 11.53
CA SER A 88 -1.42 -1.01 11.70
C SER A 88 -0.96 -2.45 11.96
N SER A 89 -1.86 -3.30 12.49
CA SER A 89 -1.59 -4.71 12.80
C SER A 89 -1.13 -5.53 11.59
N ALA A 90 -1.50 -5.12 10.37
CA ALA A 90 -1.16 -5.80 9.13
C ALA A 90 -0.01 -5.13 8.34
N ASP A 91 0.67 -4.13 8.91
CA ASP A 91 1.70 -3.34 8.21
C ASP A 91 2.78 -4.21 7.59
N HIS A 92 3.30 -5.16 8.36
CA HIS A 92 4.31 -6.11 7.91
C HIS A 92 3.87 -6.93 6.69
N LEU A 93 2.59 -7.31 6.61
CA LEU A 93 2.06 -8.07 5.48
C LEU A 93 1.89 -7.17 4.25
N TYR A 94 1.42 -5.93 4.43
CA TYR A 94 1.33 -4.96 3.34
C TYR A 94 2.71 -4.56 2.82
N ILE A 95 3.71 -4.45 3.71
CA ILE A 95 5.11 -4.22 3.35
C ILE A 95 5.67 -5.42 2.58
N ASN A 96 5.47 -6.65 3.08
CA ASN A 96 5.89 -7.86 2.37
C ASN A 96 5.30 -7.94 0.96
N ARG A 97 3.99 -7.69 0.83
CA ARG A 97 3.29 -7.66 -0.46
C ARG A 97 3.89 -6.60 -1.38
N GLY A 98 4.14 -5.40 -0.86
CA GLY A 98 4.75 -4.30 -1.62
C GLY A 98 6.14 -4.63 -2.14
N LEU A 99 7.02 -5.14 -1.26
CA LEU A 99 8.39 -5.54 -1.62
C LEU A 99 8.39 -6.72 -2.61
N THR A 100 7.55 -7.71 -2.39
CA THR A 100 7.38 -8.86 -3.30
C THR A 100 6.92 -8.40 -4.69
N ARG A 101 5.96 -7.47 -4.74
CA ARG A 101 5.50 -6.90 -6.01
C ARG A 101 6.60 -6.07 -6.69
N LEU A 102 7.38 -5.31 -5.93
CA LEU A 102 8.52 -4.56 -6.45
C LEU A 102 9.56 -5.51 -7.09
N LEU A 103 9.90 -6.61 -6.42
CA LEU A 103 10.81 -7.61 -6.97
C LEU A 103 10.29 -8.17 -8.30
N ARG A 104 9.03 -8.62 -8.31
CA ARG A 104 8.40 -9.16 -9.52
C ARG A 104 8.34 -8.14 -10.66
N HIS A 105 8.10 -6.86 -10.34
CA HIS A 105 8.09 -5.78 -11.32
C HIS A 105 9.45 -5.62 -12.02
N HIS A 106 10.55 -5.85 -11.28
CA HIS A 106 11.90 -5.85 -11.84
C HIS A 106 12.36 -7.23 -12.36
N GLY A 107 11.43 -8.17 -12.55
CA GLY A 107 11.72 -9.51 -13.07
C GLY A 107 12.42 -10.44 -12.07
N LEU A 108 12.52 -10.05 -10.80
CA LEU A 108 13.14 -10.85 -9.74
C LEU A 108 12.09 -11.70 -9.04
N GLN A 109 12.45 -12.94 -8.73
CA GLN A 109 11.63 -13.80 -7.88
C GLN A 109 11.94 -13.50 -6.40
N PRO A 110 10.91 -13.24 -5.56
CA PRO A 110 11.11 -13.13 -4.12
C PRO A 110 11.63 -14.47 -3.57
N GLY A 111 12.55 -14.39 -2.61
CA GLY A 111 12.99 -15.56 -1.85
C GLY A 111 12.03 -15.92 -0.72
N GLY A 112 12.58 -16.50 0.34
CA GLY A 112 11.84 -16.72 1.58
C GLY A 112 11.61 -15.40 2.32
N THR A 113 10.44 -15.28 2.95
CA THR A 113 10.15 -14.22 3.92
C THR A 113 10.04 -14.82 5.31
N ARG A 114 10.84 -14.31 6.25
CA ARG A 114 10.71 -14.59 7.68
C ARG A 114 9.98 -13.44 8.38
N PHE A 115 9.06 -13.80 9.26
CA PHE A 115 8.35 -12.87 10.14
C PHE A 115 8.69 -13.21 11.58
N ASP A 116 9.30 -12.26 12.30
CA ASP A 116 9.66 -12.41 13.70
C ASP A 116 8.81 -11.45 14.54
N GLY A 117 8.22 -11.96 15.62
CA GLY A 117 7.35 -11.17 16.48
C GLY A 117 6.63 -12.00 17.53
N GLN A 118 5.73 -11.34 18.25
CA GLN A 118 5.04 -11.93 19.41
C GLN A 118 3.70 -12.56 19.02
N PHE A 119 3.65 -13.31 17.92
CA PHE A 119 2.38 -13.82 17.37
C PHE A 119 1.65 -14.77 18.32
N ALA A 120 2.39 -15.63 19.04
CA ALA A 120 1.82 -16.62 19.95
C ALA A 120 1.09 -16.00 21.15
N SER A 121 1.53 -14.83 21.61
CA SER A 121 0.88 -14.06 22.69
C SER A 121 -0.15 -13.06 22.18
N GLY A 122 -0.48 -13.08 20.89
CA GLY A 122 -1.43 -12.14 20.26
C GLY A 122 -0.83 -10.77 19.92
N GLY A 123 0.49 -10.62 20.06
CA GLY A 123 1.25 -9.44 19.66
C GLY A 123 1.48 -9.33 18.15
N GLY A 124 2.27 -8.36 17.75
CA GLY A 124 2.53 -8.04 16.34
C GLY A 124 3.88 -8.54 15.83
N CYS A 125 4.06 -8.43 14.51
CA CYS A 125 5.35 -8.56 13.85
C CYS A 125 6.27 -7.40 14.25
N GLN A 126 7.49 -7.73 14.66
CA GLN A 126 8.53 -6.77 15.04
C GLN A 126 9.61 -6.68 13.96
N ARG A 127 9.83 -7.74 13.20
CA ARG A 127 10.81 -7.77 12.10
C ARG A 127 10.31 -8.63 10.95
N LEU A 128 10.56 -8.16 9.74
CA LEU A 128 10.40 -8.90 8.50
C LEU A 128 11.78 -9.01 7.83
N THR A 129 12.18 -10.21 7.44
CA THR A 129 13.39 -10.42 6.62
C THR A 129 12.97 -11.07 5.30
N LEU A 130 13.27 -10.41 4.19
CA LEU A 130 13.00 -10.88 2.84
C LEU A 130 14.31 -11.22 2.14
N ASP A 131 14.50 -12.49 1.79
CA ASP A 131 15.66 -12.96 1.00
C ASP A 131 15.52 -12.57 -0.48
N ILE A 132 16.65 -12.23 -1.11
CA ILE A 132 16.76 -11.89 -2.54
C ILE A 132 17.65 -12.93 -3.27
N PRO A 133 17.08 -14.03 -3.79
CA PRO A 133 17.84 -15.19 -4.29
C PRO A 133 18.75 -14.91 -5.51
N HIS A 134 18.48 -13.86 -6.28
CA HIS A 134 19.27 -13.46 -7.47
C HIS A 134 20.10 -12.19 -7.28
N GLY A 135 20.01 -11.57 -6.10
CA GLY A 135 20.86 -10.47 -5.67
C GLY A 135 21.81 -10.85 -4.54
N ASP A 136 21.69 -12.09 -4.04
CA ASP A 136 22.36 -12.62 -2.85
C ASP A 136 22.30 -11.66 -1.65
N GLY A 137 21.12 -11.07 -1.43
CA GLY A 137 20.93 -10.04 -0.41
C GLY A 137 19.72 -10.28 0.47
N ALA A 138 19.57 -9.42 1.47
CA ALA A 138 18.39 -9.41 2.32
C ALA A 138 17.88 -7.99 2.56
N ILE A 139 16.56 -7.83 2.55
CA ILE A 139 15.90 -6.63 3.07
C ILE A 139 15.37 -6.96 4.45
N VAL A 140 15.81 -6.19 5.45
CA VAL A 140 15.30 -6.27 6.82
C VAL A 140 14.41 -5.07 7.07
N VAL A 141 13.18 -5.33 7.50
CA VAL A 141 12.25 -4.28 7.90
C VAL A 141 12.06 -4.34 9.41
N ALA A 142 12.54 -3.31 10.09
CA ALA A 142 12.30 -3.05 11.51
C ALA A 142 10.88 -2.52 11.70
N LEU A 143 10.12 -3.04 12.66
CA LEU A 143 8.74 -2.65 12.97
C LEU A 143 8.56 -2.37 14.46
N ARG A 144 7.42 -1.77 14.82
CA ARG A 144 7.13 -1.35 16.20
C ARG A 144 7.38 -2.49 17.19
N GLY A 145 8.18 -2.21 18.21
CA GLY A 145 8.51 -3.15 19.29
C GLY A 145 9.76 -4.01 19.02
N VAL A 146 10.43 -3.83 17.88
CA VAL A 146 11.76 -4.41 17.66
C VAL A 146 12.78 -3.80 18.63
N ASN A 147 13.68 -4.62 19.14
CA ASN A 147 14.88 -4.13 19.82
C ASN A 147 15.90 -3.73 18.75
N LEU A 148 16.21 -2.44 18.65
CA LEU A 148 17.21 -1.97 17.69
C LEU A 148 18.64 -2.05 18.24
N ASP A 149 18.86 -2.29 19.53
CA ASP A 149 20.22 -2.36 20.08
C ASP A 149 21.01 -3.57 19.53
N THR A 150 20.31 -4.60 19.04
CA THR A 150 20.88 -5.82 18.46
C THR A 150 21.04 -5.76 16.94
N TRP A 151 20.81 -4.61 16.30
CA TRP A 151 20.72 -4.51 14.84
C TRP A 151 22.03 -4.92 14.14
N ARG A 152 23.19 -4.58 14.71
CA ARG A 152 24.51 -4.90 14.13
C ARG A 152 24.78 -6.40 14.14
N ASP A 153 24.58 -7.06 15.29
CA ASP A 153 24.79 -8.51 15.42
C ASP A 153 23.89 -9.29 14.45
N GLU A 154 22.65 -8.81 14.26
CA GLU A 154 21.71 -9.39 13.31
C GLU A 154 22.13 -9.18 11.86
N GLU A 155 22.66 -8.00 11.53
CA GLU A 155 23.19 -7.71 10.20
C GLU A 155 24.43 -8.58 9.90
N ASP A 156 25.36 -8.70 10.85
CA ASP A 156 26.57 -9.51 10.71
C ASP A 156 26.25 -11.00 10.51
N GLU A 157 25.23 -11.53 11.19
CA GLU A 157 24.73 -12.89 10.96
C GLU A 157 24.13 -13.09 9.56
N LEU A 158 23.47 -12.08 9.01
CA LEU A 158 22.95 -12.14 7.65
C LEU A 158 24.08 -12.02 6.62
N LEU A 159 25.01 -11.09 6.82
CA LEU A 159 26.16 -10.84 5.94
C LEU A 159 27.11 -12.04 5.85
N ARG A 160 27.12 -12.95 6.84
CA ARG A 160 27.84 -14.24 6.72
C ARG A 160 27.35 -15.13 5.58
N ARG A 161 26.14 -14.92 5.07
CA ARG A 161 25.51 -15.74 4.01
C ARG A 161 24.93 -14.91 2.86
N ARG A 162 25.13 -13.59 2.88
CA ARG A 162 24.51 -12.63 1.97
C ARG A 162 25.56 -11.58 1.62
N SER A 163 25.62 -11.20 0.36
CA SER A 163 26.49 -10.15 -0.16
C SER A 163 26.12 -8.75 0.34
N TRP A 164 24.86 -8.50 0.70
CA TRP A 164 24.42 -7.22 1.26
C TRP A 164 23.15 -7.35 2.11
N VAL A 165 22.98 -6.41 3.03
CA VAL A 165 21.76 -6.24 3.83
C VAL A 165 21.34 -4.77 3.77
N ASN A 166 20.05 -4.51 3.58
CA ASN A 166 19.52 -3.16 3.75
C ASN A 166 18.38 -3.13 4.76
N TRP A 167 18.50 -2.21 5.72
CA TRP A 167 17.50 -1.93 6.73
C TRP A 167 16.51 -0.87 6.27
N LEU A 168 15.22 -1.19 6.42
CA LEU A 168 14.09 -0.29 6.24
C LEU A 168 13.36 -0.16 7.58
N PHE A 169 13.01 1.07 7.97
CA PHE A 169 12.38 1.37 9.25
C PHE A 169 10.89 1.61 9.07
N GLY A 170 10.07 0.80 9.73
CA GLY A 170 8.62 0.87 9.67
C GLY A 170 8.04 2.22 10.12
N PRO A 171 6.71 2.41 9.94
CA PRO A 171 6.05 3.66 10.31
C PRO A 171 6.33 4.08 11.76
N GLY A 172 6.84 5.30 11.94
CA GLY A 172 7.16 5.87 13.25
C GLY A 172 8.50 5.45 13.85
N LEU A 173 9.25 4.56 13.20
CA LEU A 173 10.60 4.18 13.64
C LEU A 173 11.67 5.09 13.06
N ARG A 174 12.67 5.39 13.89
CA ARG A 174 13.91 6.05 13.51
C ARG A 174 15.00 5.00 13.30
N ALA A 175 15.91 5.30 12.38
CA ALA A 175 17.11 4.50 12.21
C ALA A 175 18.06 4.72 13.40
N PRO A 176 18.83 3.71 13.80
CA PRO A 176 19.99 3.91 14.66
C PRO A 176 20.92 4.98 14.06
N ALA A 177 21.39 5.92 14.89
CA ALA A 177 22.20 7.05 14.42
C ALA A 177 23.51 6.58 13.77
N ASP A 178 24.11 5.56 14.36
CA ASP A 178 25.32 4.90 13.88
C ASP A 178 25.13 4.17 12.54
N LEU A 179 23.93 3.65 12.24
CA LEU A 179 23.62 3.13 10.90
C LEU A 179 23.61 4.27 9.87
N LEU A 180 22.95 5.38 10.20
CA LEU A 180 22.88 6.55 9.33
C LEU A 180 24.28 7.14 9.08
N ASP A 181 25.11 7.22 10.12
CA ASP A 181 26.50 7.71 10.02
C ASP A 181 27.36 6.78 9.18
N ARG A 182 27.23 5.46 9.34
CA ARG A 182 27.99 4.45 8.57
C ARG A 182 27.60 4.45 7.09
N ASP A 183 26.31 4.38 6.81
CA ASP A 183 25.80 4.17 5.44
C ASP A 183 25.57 5.49 4.70
N GLY A 184 25.67 6.63 5.40
CA GLY A 184 25.33 7.96 4.90
C GLY A 184 23.84 8.14 4.57
N ARG A 185 23.01 7.12 4.82
CA ARG A 185 21.57 7.13 4.54
C ARG A 185 20.79 6.07 5.34
N SER A 186 19.49 6.27 5.47
CA SER A 186 18.53 5.29 5.96
C SER A 186 17.22 5.32 5.15
N PHE A 187 16.46 4.23 5.19
CA PHE A 187 15.18 4.12 4.49
C PHE A 187 14.03 3.98 5.48
N HIS A 188 13.01 4.82 5.37
CA HIS A 188 11.84 4.83 6.24
C HIS A 188 10.59 4.47 5.45
N LEU A 189 9.65 3.80 6.10
CA LEU A 189 8.40 3.38 5.51
C LEU A 189 7.26 4.15 6.16
N ARG A 190 6.31 4.59 5.34
CA ARG A 190 5.03 5.10 5.82
C ARG A 190 3.92 4.66 4.90
N PHE A 191 2.71 4.65 5.43
CA PHE A 191 1.53 4.42 4.62
C PHE A 191 0.73 5.71 4.47
N GLU A 192 0.32 6.00 3.24
CA GLU A 192 -0.68 7.02 2.95
C GLU A 192 -2.01 6.36 2.64
N ASN A 193 -3.06 6.79 3.35
CA ASN A 193 -4.42 6.39 3.02
C ASN A 193 -4.90 7.26 1.84
N ARG A 194 -5.11 6.66 0.68
CA ARG A 194 -5.73 7.30 -0.49
C ARG A 194 -7.09 6.66 -0.77
N PRO A 195 -7.99 7.31 -1.53
CA PRO A 195 -9.26 6.70 -1.95
C PRO A 195 -9.07 5.38 -2.72
N ALA A 196 -7.95 5.22 -3.41
CA ALA A 196 -7.59 3.97 -4.10
C ALA A 196 -7.02 2.88 -3.18
N GLY A 197 -6.84 3.17 -1.88
CA GLY A 197 -6.28 2.26 -0.89
C GLY A 197 -5.04 2.80 -0.18
N ARG A 198 -4.39 1.89 0.55
CA ARG A 198 -3.22 2.20 1.37
C ARG A 198 -1.96 2.11 0.53
N THR A 199 -1.33 3.24 0.23
CA THR A 199 -0.11 3.32 -0.58
C THR A 199 1.12 3.27 0.32
N LEU A 200 2.08 2.41 -0.01
CA LEU A 200 3.34 2.31 0.72
C LEU A 200 4.37 3.28 0.12
N LEU A 201 4.83 4.21 0.96
CA LEU A 201 5.87 5.17 0.62
C LEU A 201 7.18 4.80 1.31
N VAL A 202 8.27 5.16 0.64
CA VAL A 202 9.64 5.01 1.13
C VAL A 202 10.29 6.39 1.20
N GLY A 203 10.76 6.75 2.38
CA GLY A 203 11.54 7.94 2.67
C GLY A 203 13.02 7.60 2.62
N ALA A 204 13.82 8.30 1.82
CA ALA A 204 15.27 8.24 1.91
C ALA A 204 15.75 9.42 2.76
N GLN A 205 16.33 9.11 3.92
CA GLN A 205 16.97 10.08 4.79
C GLN A 205 18.47 10.04 4.53
N VAL A 206 19.08 11.20 4.40
CA VAL A 206 20.52 11.41 4.22
C VAL A 206 20.97 12.43 5.26
N THR A 207 22.18 12.28 5.78
CA THR A 207 22.71 13.18 6.81
C THR A 207 22.68 14.64 6.34
N GLY A 208 22.07 15.51 7.15
CA GLY A 208 21.93 16.95 6.86
C GLY A 208 20.87 17.31 5.81
N GLN A 209 20.10 16.35 5.30
CA GLN A 209 19.07 16.60 4.28
C GLN A 209 17.66 16.23 4.79
N PRO A 210 16.60 16.90 4.32
CA PRO A 210 15.23 16.44 4.54
C PRO A 210 14.99 15.04 3.97
N THR A 211 14.11 14.26 4.60
CA THR A 211 13.71 12.96 4.06
C THR A 211 12.87 13.13 2.79
N GLU A 212 13.35 12.59 1.67
CA GLU A 212 12.57 12.56 0.42
C GLU A 212 11.68 11.33 0.37
N TRP A 213 10.37 11.54 0.24
CA TRP A 213 9.37 10.47 0.16
C TRP A 213 8.97 10.16 -1.27
N THR A 214 8.96 8.88 -1.62
CA THR A 214 8.53 8.38 -2.92
C THR A 214 7.63 7.15 -2.78
N GLU A 215 6.89 6.80 -3.83
CA GLU A 215 6.15 5.54 -3.86
C GLU A 215 7.11 4.35 -4.00
N LEU A 216 6.85 3.25 -3.27
CA LEU A 216 7.73 2.07 -3.29
C LEU A 216 7.98 1.54 -4.72
N GLU A 217 6.99 1.66 -5.61
CA GLU A 217 7.10 1.21 -7.02
C GLU A 217 8.21 1.95 -7.80
N ARG A 218 8.63 3.15 -7.36
CA ARG A 218 9.74 3.92 -7.97
C ARG A 218 11.12 3.52 -7.45
N SER A 219 11.16 2.69 -6.41
CA SER A 219 12.40 2.14 -5.88
C SER A 219 12.93 1.02 -6.77
N ARG A 220 14.18 0.63 -6.55
CA ARG A 220 14.83 -0.49 -7.23
C ARG A 220 15.49 -1.39 -6.20
N ILE A 221 15.51 -2.68 -6.50
CA ILE A 221 16.30 -3.69 -5.81
C ILE A 221 17.16 -4.34 -6.88
N ASP A 222 18.47 -4.26 -6.72
CA ASP A 222 19.45 -4.85 -7.62
C ASP A 222 20.60 -5.49 -6.82
N LYS A 223 21.70 -5.84 -7.49
CA LYS A 223 22.86 -6.48 -6.85
C LYS A 223 23.58 -5.58 -5.83
N ALA A 224 23.39 -4.25 -5.92
CA ALA A 224 23.93 -3.29 -4.96
C ALA A 224 22.94 -2.96 -3.83
N GLY A 225 21.78 -3.63 -3.82
CA GLY A 225 20.77 -3.49 -2.79
C GLY A 225 19.57 -2.63 -3.18
N PHE A 226 18.91 -2.10 -2.15
CA PHE A 226 17.74 -1.26 -2.23
C PHE A 226 18.11 0.21 -2.48
N SER A 227 17.37 0.86 -3.39
CA SER A 227 17.54 2.28 -3.67
C SER A 227 16.23 2.97 -4.05
N THR A 228 16.06 4.21 -3.57
CA THR A 228 15.05 5.16 -4.06
C THR A 228 15.64 6.03 -5.18
N PRO A 229 14.82 6.70 -6.01
CA PRO A 229 15.30 7.69 -6.98
C PRO A 229 16.26 8.71 -6.37
N TYR A 230 15.91 9.30 -5.23
CA TYR A 230 16.76 10.23 -4.48
C TYR A 230 18.13 9.64 -4.15
N SER A 231 18.14 8.46 -3.52
CA SER A 231 19.39 7.81 -3.09
C SER A 231 20.29 7.35 -4.25
N ARG A 232 19.73 7.24 -5.47
CA ARG A 232 20.51 6.98 -6.68
C ARG A 232 21.08 8.26 -7.27
N ALA A 233 20.29 9.33 -7.30
CA ALA A 233 20.75 10.64 -7.79
C ALA A 233 21.97 11.15 -7.00
N LEU A 234 22.02 10.86 -5.69
CA LEU A 234 23.17 11.17 -4.84
C LEU A 234 24.38 10.24 -5.02
N ARG A 235 24.18 9.05 -5.61
CA ARG A 235 25.26 8.07 -5.89
C ARG A 235 25.90 8.28 -7.25
N SER A 236 25.17 8.85 -8.21
CA SER A 236 25.75 9.22 -9.50
C SER A 236 26.84 10.26 -9.25
N PRO A 237 28.07 10.07 -9.74
CA PRO A 237 29.01 11.18 -9.81
C PRO A 237 28.31 12.28 -10.61
N HIS A 238 28.15 13.45 -10.00
CA HIS A 238 27.80 14.63 -10.76
C HIS A 238 28.79 14.72 -11.93
N PRO A 239 28.35 14.83 -13.21
CA PRO A 239 29.21 15.52 -14.14
C PRO A 239 29.49 16.88 -13.50
N GLU A 240 30.77 17.18 -13.36
CA GLU A 240 31.26 18.41 -12.77
C GLU A 240 30.37 19.59 -13.16
N SER A 241 30.08 20.42 -12.17
CA SER A 241 29.89 21.85 -12.30
C SER A 241 30.41 22.37 -13.64
N THR A 242 29.55 22.47 -14.66
CA THR A 242 29.77 23.43 -15.72
C THR A 242 29.70 24.77 -15.01
N ALA A 243 30.88 25.36 -14.86
CA ALA A 243 31.10 26.73 -14.44
C ALA A 243 29.95 27.61 -14.93
N SER A 244 29.48 28.45 -14.01
CA SER A 244 28.63 29.59 -14.30
C SER A 244 29.19 30.35 -15.48
N ALA A 245 28.64 30.13 -16.67
CA ALA A 245 28.81 31.06 -17.78
C ALA A 245 28.00 32.32 -17.41
N PRO A 246 28.56 33.54 -17.55
CA PRO A 246 27.84 34.75 -17.21
C PRO A 246 26.61 34.88 -18.11
N ILE A 247 25.46 35.17 -17.50
CA ILE A 247 24.27 35.60 -18.22
C ILE A 247 24.63 36.90 -18.96
N PRO A 248 24.57 36.99 -20.30
CA PRO A 248 24.65 38.28 -20.95
C PRO A 248 23.37 39.04 -20.62
N ALA A 249 23.56 40.26 -20.09
CA ALA A 249 22.48 41.19 -19.80
C ALA A 249 21.62 41.43 -21.05
N VAL A 250 20.31 41.25 -20.91
CA VAL A 250 19.34 41.70 -21.90
C VAL A 250 18.84 43.07 -21.44
N ASP A 251 19.22 44.11 -22.18
CA ASP A 251 18.67 45.45 -22.02
C ASP A 251 17.18 45.48 -22.41
N PRO A 252 16.36 46.35 -21.77
CA PRO A 252 14.93 46.43 -22.00
C PRO A 252 14.62 47.23 -23.27
N VAL A 253 13.72 46.74 -24.12
CA VAL A 253 13.14 47.55 -25.21
C VAL A 253 11.74 48.05 -24.81
N PRO A 254 11.45 49.36 -24.93
CA PRO A 254 10.17 49.98 -24.56
C PRO A 254 9.08 49.78 -25.62
N GLY A 255 7.83 49.94 -25.18
CA GLY A 255 6.62 49.56 -25.91
C GLY A 255 6.28 50.37 -27.17
N ILE A 256 5.27 49.84 -27.88
CA ILE A 256 4.45 50.58 -28.84
C ILE A 256 3.00 50.16 -28.62
N GLU A 257 2.15 51.18 -28.56
CA GLU A 257 0.72 51.20 -28.30
C GLU A 257 -0.16 50.72 -29.48
N ALA A 258 -1.38 50.32 -29.07
CA ALA A 258 -2.69 50.62 -29.64
C ALA A 258 -3.17 50.00 -30.98
N ALA A 259 -4.42 49.52 -30.87
CA ALA A 259 -5.34 49.02 -31.88
C ALA A 259 -5.81 50.09 -32.88
N PRO A 260 -6.69 49.74 -33.85
CA PRO A 260 -8.12 49.82 -33.53
C PRO A 260 -9.02 48.72 -34.15
N ALA A 261 -10.27 48.84 -33.72
CA ALA A 261 -11.47 48.03 -33.89
C ALA A 261 -11.93 47.70 -35.32
N GLY A 262 -12.70 46.61 -35.42
CA GLY A 262 -13.64 46.32 -36.50
C GLY A 262 -14.59 45.18 -36.11
N SER A 263 -15.87 45.51 -35.98
CA SER A 263 -17.04 44.65 -35.78
C SER A 263 -17.28 43.73 -37.01
N ASP A 264 -18.08 42.65 -37.05
CA ASP A 264 -19.44 42.40 -36.58
C ASP A 264 -19.81 40.91 -36.82
N ARG A 265 -20.91 40.47 -36.18
CA ARG A 265 -21.89 39.43 -36.55
C ARG A 265 -21.73 37.96 -36.11
N GLU A 266 -22.50 37.67 -35.06
CA GLU A 266 -23.54 36.63 -34.95
C GLU A 266 -23.64 35.55 -36.05
N THR A 267 -23.62 34.30 -35.61
CA THR A 267 -24.73 33.37 -35.93
C THR A 267 -24.90 32.32 -34.83
N SER A 268 -26.11 32.28 -34.31
CA SER A 268 -26.69 31.25 -33.44
C SER A 268 -26.77 29.90 -34.15
N ALA A 269 -26.52 28.81 -33.42
CA ALA A 269 -27.33 27.60 -33.53
C ALA A 269 -27.12 26.70 -32.30
N ALA A 270 -28.15 26.63 -31.47
CA ALA A 270 -28.33 25.62 -30.45
C ALA A 270 -28.43 24.21 -31.05
N ALA A 271 -27.83 23.24 -30.37
CA ALA A 271 -28.27 21.85 -30.42
C ALA A 271 -28.08 21.22 -29.04
N SER A 272 -29.04 21.49 -28.18
CA SER A 272 -29.43 20.60 -27.09
C SER A 272 -29.75 19.22 -27.67
N SER A 273 -28.96 18.22 -27.31
CA SER A 273 -29.41 16.83 -27.37
C SER A 273 -29.12 16.20 -26.02
N GLY A 274 -30.21 16.05 -25.25
CA GLY A 274 -30.20 15.32 -24.00
C GLY A 274 -29.92 13.86 -24.29
N SER A 275 -28.75 13.38 -23.87
CA SER A 275 -28.54 11.97 -23.61
C SER A 275 -28.88 11.74 -22.14
N SER A 276 -30.14 11.42 -21.87
CA SER A 276 -30.54 10.76 -20.63
C SER A 276 -29.79 9.43 -20.55
N ALA A 277 -28.62 9.45 -19.94
CA ALA A 277 -27.90 8.24 -19.60
C ALA A 277 -28.76 7.52 -18.56
N TYR A 278 -29.39 6.42 -18.95
CA TYR A 278 -29.95 5.45 -18.02
C TYR A 278 -28.86 5.12 -16.99
N GLN A 279 -28.94 5.74 -15.81
CA GLN A 279 -28.20 5.30 -14.63
C GLN A 279 -28.87 4.00 -14.22
N SER A 280 -28.39 2.89 -14.78
CA SER A 280 -28.82 1.56 -14.35
C SER A 280 -28.40 1.39 -12.89
N VAL A 281 -29.37 1.22 -12.01
CA VAL A 281 -29.17 1.03 -10.56
C VAL A 281 -29.17 -0.47 -10.26
N VAL A 282 -28.28 -0.91 -9.37
CA VAL A 282 -28.26 -2.27 -8.83
C VAL A 282 -28.81 -2.22 -7.42
N GLU A 283 -29.86 -2.99 -7.16
CA GLU A 283 -30.38 -3.21 -5.81
C GLU A 283 -29.54 -4.30 -5.13
N LEU A 284 -28.98 -3.99 -3.97
CA LEU A 284 -28.18 -4.91 -3.15
C LEU A 284 -29.08 -5.67 -2.18
N GLU A 285 -28.60 -6.80 -1.65
CA GLU A 285 -29.37 -7.66 -0.72
C GLU A 285 -29.86 -6.96 0.56
N ASP A 286 -29.30 -5.79 0.90
CA ASP A 286 -29.74 -4.97 2.04
C ASP A 286 -30.75 -3.88 1.65
N GLY A 287 -31.28 -3.91 0.42
CA GLY A 287 -32.24 -2.96 -0.13
C GLY A 287 -31.62 -1.62 -0.52
N SER A 288 -30.28 -1.51 -0.53
CA SER A 288 -29.61 -0.30 -1.00
C SER A 288 -29.45 -0.29 -2.52
N GLU A 289 -29.62 0.90 -3.10
CA GLU A 289 -29.50 1.14 -4.54
C GLU A 289 -28.15 1.78 -4.87
N VAL A 290 -27.40 1.20 -5.81
CA VAL A 290 -26.11 1.73 -6.25
C VAL A 290 -26.07 1.88 -7.77
N ALA A 291 -25.66 3.05 -8.27
CA ALA A 291 -25.49 3.25 -9.70
C ALA A 291 -24.38 2.33 -10.26
N LEU A 292 -24.65 1.66 -11.40
CA LEU A 292 -23.71 0.73 -12.05
C LEU A 292 -22.33 1.36 -12.34
N VAL A 293 -22.31 2.66 -12.64
CA VAL A 293 -21.07 3.42 -12.89
C VAL A 293 -20.23 3.55 -11.62
N GLU A 294 -20.88 3.76 -10.46
CA GLU A 294 -20.21 3.80 -9.17
C GLU A 294 -19.70 2.42 -8.79
N LEU A 295 -20.51 1.37 -8.99
CA LEU A 295 -20.12 0.00 -8.72
C LEU A 295 -18.90 -0.41 -9.56
N ARG A 296 -18.89 -0.13 -10.87
CA ARG A 296 -17.73 -0.41 -11.74
C ARG A 296 -16.49 0.36 -11.33
N SER A 297 -16.64 1.66 -11.03
CA SER A 297 -15.52 2.50 -10.59
C SER A 297 -14.93 1.99 -9.28
N LEU A 298 -15.81 1.55 -8.36
CA LEU A 298 -15.45 1.07 -7.05
C LEU A 298 -14.81 -0.32 -7.12
N LEU A 299 -15.34 -1.24 -7.94
CA LEU A 299 -14.69 -2.52 -8.25
C LEU A 299 -13.31 -2.32 -8.90
N GLY A 300 -13.16 -1.34 -9.78
CA GLY A 300 -11.85 -0.96 -10.35
C GLY A 300 -10.86 -0.44 -9.31
N ARG A 301 -11.32 0.36 -8.33
CA ARG A 301 -10.50 0.79 -7.19
C ARG A 301 -10.10 -0.40 -6.31
N LEU A 302 -11.05 -1.30 -5.99
CA LEU A 302 -10.77 -2.49 -5.18
C LEU A 302 -9.82 -3.46 -5.88
N SER A 303 -9.96 -3.65 -7.20
CA SER A 303 -9.04 -4.47 -7.99
C SER A 303 -7.61 -3.95 -7.90
N ARG A 304 -7.39 -2.63 -7.96
CA ARG A 304 -6.06 -2.03 -7.78
C ARG A 304 -5.57 -2.14 -6.33
N ARG A 305 -6.48 -2.01 -5.37
CA ARG A 305 -6.21 -2.07 -3.92
C ARG A 305 -5.81 -3.46 -3.44
N TYR A 306 -6.35 -4.52 -4.03
CA TYR A 306 -6.21 -5.89 -3.55
C TYR A 306 -5.66 -6.88 -4.59
N GLY A 307 -5.41 -6.46 -5.83
CA GLY A 307 -4.72 -7.27 -6.84
C GLY A 307 -5.57 -8.35 -7.53
N PHE A 308 -6.89 -8.19 -7.61
CA PHE A 308 -7.85 -9.23 -8.07
C PHE A 308 -8.03 -9.38 -9.60
N LEU A 309 -7.03 -9.10 -10.44
CA LEU A 309 -7.15 -9.37 -11.88
C LEU A 309 -6.22 -10.50 -12.31
N ASN A 310 -6.56 -11.72 -11.92
CA ASN A 310 -6.28 -12.87 -12.78
C ASN A 310 -7.43 -13.02 -13.78
N GLN A 311 -7.12 -13.48 -14.99
CA GLN A 311 -8.02 -13.47 -16.17
C GLN A 311 -9.39 -14.14 -15.97
N ARG A 312 -9.57 -14.97 -14.93
CA ARG A 312 -10.86 -15.61 -14.60
C ARG A 312 -11.91 -14.65 -14.02
N ASP A 313 -11.50 -13.53 -13.43
CA ASP A 313 -12.43 -12.59 -12.75
C ASP A 313 -13.05 -11.54 -13.68
N LYS A 314 -12.51 -11.40 -14.91
CA LYS A 314 -13.14 -10.58 -15.97
C LYS A 314 -14.52 -11.13 -16.37
N ALA A 315 -14.75 -12.43 -16.21
CA ALA A 315 -16.03 -13.06 -16.51
C ALA A 315 -17.12 -12.69 -15.49
N PHE A 316 -16.77 -12.40 -14.24
CA PHE A 316 -17.75 -12.07 -13.19
C PHE A 316 -18.28 -10.63 -13.31
N VAL A 317 -17.41 -9.69 -13.66
CA VAL A 317 -17.81 -8.32 -14.04
C VAL A 317 -18.71 -8.35 -15.29
N CYS A 318 -18.51 -9.32 -16.19
CA CYS A 318 -19.34 -9.50 -17.38
C CYS A 318 -20.69 -10.18 -17.07
N MET A 319 -20.75 -11.09 -16.09
CA MET A 319 -22.00 -11.73 -15.67
C MET A 319 -22.95 -10.76 -14.94
N ILE A 320 -22.45 -9.88 -14.09
CA ILE A 320 -23.26 -8.84 -13.42
C ILE A 320 -23.88 -7.88 -14.46
N THR A 321 -23.25 -7.72 -15.63
CA THR A 321 -23.72 -6.82 -16.68
C THR A 321 -24.59 -7.47 -17.76
N ARG A 322 -24.90 -8.77 -17.67
CA ARG A 322 -25.70 -9.51 -18.68
C ARG A 322 -27.03 -10.05 -18.15
N ALA A 323 -27.39 -9.76 -16.89
CA ALA A 323 -28.67 -10.15 -16.30
C ALA A 323 -29.74 -9.01 -16.31
N HIS A 324 -29.49 -7.92 -17.03
CA HIS A 324 -30.47 -6.85 -17.29
C HIS A 324 -30.37 -6.38 -18.74
#